data_AF-A0A3D4GIZ4-F1
#
_entry.id   AF-A0A3D4GIZ4-F1
#
_cell.length_a   1.000
_cell.length_b   1.000
_cell.length_c   1.000
_cell.angle_alpha   90.00
_cell.angle_beta   90.00
_cell.angle_gamma   90.00
#
_symmetry.space_group_name_H-M   'P 1'
#
loop_
_entity.id
_entity.type
_entity.pdbx_description
1 polymer ?
#
loop_
_entity_poly.entity_id
_entity_poly.type
_entity_poly.pdbx_seq_one_letter_code
_entity_poly.pdbx_strand_id
1 'polypeptide(L)' 'MSTQLTQQLNKVRGQVDAIARMMNEDRDCLDVVQQILAARNALGKIGKDFLTNEAVRCSRSSAKKDQFDAILKQLFSLGS' A
#
# COMPACT_ATOMS: atom_id res chain seq x y z
N MET A 1 -5.02 -12.83 11.41
CA MET A 1 -4.27 -11.85 10.59
C MET A 1 -3.62 -12.62 9.45
N SER A 2 -3.86 -12.22 8.19
CA SER A 2 -3.33 -12.93 7.02
C SER A 2 -1.81 -12.81 6.94
N THR A 3 -1.11 -13.93 7.16
CA THR A 3 0.36 -14.02 7.10
C THR A 3 0.94 -13.55 5.76
N GLN A 4 0.17 -13.70 4.68
CA GLN A 4 0.56 -13.28 3.34
C GLN A 4 0.63 -11.75 3.18
N LEU A 5 -0.31 -11.00 3.76
CA LEU A 5 -0.29 -9.54 3.69
C LEU A 5 0.90 -8.97 4.47
N THR A 6 1.21 -9.56 5.63
CA THR A 6 2.40 -9.21 6.40
C THR A 6 3.69 -9.45 5.61
N GLN A 7 3.78 -10.56 4.87
CA GLN A 7 4.93 -10.83 3.99
C GLN A 7 5.05 -9.79 2.86
N GLN A 8 3.94 -9.37 2.27
CA GLN A 8 3.94 -8.32 1.25
C GLN A 8 4.36 -6.96 1.83
N LEU A 9 3.89 -6.62 3.04
CA LEU A 9 4.31 -5.41 3.74
C LEU A 9 5.82 -5.42 4.04
N ASN A 10 6.38 -6.56 4.44
CA ASN A 10 7.82 -6.70 4.64
C ASN A 10 8.62 -6.47 3.36
N LYS A 11 8.08 -6.85 2.20
CA LYS A 11 8.70 -6.54 0.89
C LYS A 11 8.69 -5.03 0.62
N VAL A 12 7.56 -4.37 0.86
CA VAL A 12 7.45 -2.91 0.69
C VAL A 12 8.40 -2.17 1.63
N ARG A 13 8.55 -2.63 2.88
CA ARG A 13 9.55 -2.09 3.81
C ARG A 13 10.96 -2.15 3.21
N GLY A 14 11.35 -3.29 2.65
CA GLY A 14 12.65 -3.41 1.97
C GLY A 14 12.81 -2.48 0.76
N GLN A 15 11.72 -2.20 0.02
CA GLN A 15 11.74 -1.20 -1.06
C GLN A 15 11.95 0.22 -0.52
N VAL A 16 11.29 0.59 0.57
CA VAL A 16 11.48 1.91 1.22
C VAL A 16 12.91 2.07 1.74
N ASP A 17 13.45 1.03 2.39
CA ASP A 17 14.85 1.03 2.85
C ASP A 17 15.83 1.18 1.68
N ALA A 18 15.55 0.52 0.55
CA ALA A 18 16.37 0.64 -0.66
C ALA A 18 16.30 2.03 -1.28
N ILE A 19 15.11 2.64 -1.36
CA ILE A 19 14.93 4.02 -1.85
C ILE A 19 15.76 5.00 -1.01
N ALA A 20 15.70 4.89 0.32
CA ALA A 20 16.48 5.74 1.22
C ALA A 20 17.99 5.61 0.97
N ARG A 21 18.49 4.39 0.71
CA ARG A 21 19.89 4.17 0.33
C ARG A 21 20.23 4.80 -1.02
N MET A 22 19.37 4.64 -2.03
CA MET A 22 19.58 5.25 -3.35
C MET A 22 19.68 6.77 -3.27
N MET A 23 18.89 7.40 -2.41
CA MET A 23 18.97 8.85 -2.16
C MET A 23 20.29 9.24 -1.48
N ASN A 24 20.78 8.44 -0.53
CA ASN A 24 22.07 8.69 0.13
C ASN A 24 23.28 8.41 -0.77
N GLU A 25 23.11 7.56 -1.77
CA GLU A 25 24.14 7.19 -2.76
C GLU A 25 24.13 8.10 -4.00
N ASP A 26 23.36 9.21 -3.97
CA ASP A 26 23.20 10.15 -5.09
C ASP A 26 22.87 9.47 -6.44
N ARG A 27 22.04 8.41 -6.37
CA ARG A 27 21.57 7.69 -7.56
C ARG A 27 20.72 8.59 -8.45
N ASP A 28 20.63 8.22 -9.73
CA ASP A 28 19.85 8.95 -10.72
C ASP A 28 18.40 9.18 -10.26
N CYS A 29 17.92 10.42 -10.45
CA CYS A 29 16.61 10.83 -9.95
C CYS A 29 15.47 10.04 -10.60
N LEU A 30 15.61 9.63 -11.86
CA LEU A 30 14.62 8.82 -12.55
C LEU A 30 14.54 7.42 -11.95
N ASP A 31 15.67 6.80 -11.63
CA ASP A 31 15.74 5.49 -10.97
C ASP A 31 15.04 5.53 -9.60
N VAL A 32 15.32 6.56 -8.79
CA VAL A 32 14.69 6.75 -7.47
C VAL A 32 13.17 6.90 -7.61
N VAL A 33 12.70 7.74 -8.53
CA VAL A 33 11.27 7.94 -8.79
C VAL A 33 10.60 6.64 -9.24
N GLN A 34 11.25 5.85 -10.09
CA GLN A 34 10.73 4.54 -10.50
C GLN A 34 10.57 3.58 -9.31
N GLN A 35 11.54 3.55 -8.39
CA GLN A 35 11.42 2.71 -7.19
C GLN A 35 10.31 3.19 -6.26
N ILE A 36 10.13 4.51 -6.10
CA ILE A 36 9.02 5.09 -5.34
C ILE A 36 7.67 4.66 -5.95
N LEU A 37 7.52 4.73 -7.28
CA LEU A 37 6.32 4.27 -7.97
C LEU A 37 6.06 2.78 -7.76
N ALA A 38 7.10 1.95 -7.81
CA ALA A 38 7.00 0.52 -7.55
C ALA A 38 6.52 0.23 -6.11
N ALA A 39 7.10 0.91 -5.11
CA ALA A 39 6.69 0.79 -3.71
C ALA A 39 5.25 1.26 -3.49
N ARG A 40 4.86 2.39 -4.09
CA ARG A 40 3.49 2.92 -4.04
C ARG A 40 2.48 1.93 -4.59
N ASN A 41 2.77 1.35 -5.76
CA ASN A 41 1.87 0.39 -6.40
C ASN A 41 1.73 -0.91 -5.59
N ALA A 42 2.83 -1.41 -5.03
CA ALA A 42 2.83 -2.58 -4.16
C ALA A 42 1.99 -2.33 -2.89
N LEU A 43 2.19 -1.17 -2.24
CA LEU A 43 1.41 -0.79 -1.06
C LEU A 43 -0.08 -0.60 -1.39
N GLY A 44 -0.38 0.04 -2.51
CA GLY A 44 -1.75 0.18 -3.01
C GLY A 44 -2.43 -1.18 -3.17
N LYS A 45 -1.75 -2.15 -3.81
CA LYS A 45 -2.26 -3.52 -3.95
C LYS A 45 -2.54 -4.19 -2.60
N ILE A 46 -1.60 -4.09 -1.64
CA ILE A 46 -1.79 -4.65 -0.28
C ILE A 46 -3.04 -4.05 0.37
N GLY A 47 -3.24 -2.73 0.25
CA GLY A 47 -4.43 -2.06 0.77
C GLY A 47 -5.71 -2.60 0.14
N LYS A 48 -5.74 -2.80 -1.19
CA LYS A 48 -6.89 -3.42 -1.89
C LYS A 48 -7.16 -4.84 -1.40
N ASP A 49 -6.12 -5.66 -1.26
CA ASP A 49 -6.22 -7.05 -0.81
C ASP A 49 -6.68 -7.13 0.65
N PHE A 50 -6.15 -6.25 1.53
CA PHE A 50 -6.59 -6.13 2.92
C PHE A 50 -8.06 -5.75 3.00
N LEU A 51 -8.48 -4.74 2.23
CA LEU A 51 -9.85 -4.27 2.21
C LEU A 51 -10.80 -5.30 1.60
N THR A 52 -10.40 -6.07 0.59
CA THR A 52 -11.20 -7.17 0.04
C THR A 52 -11.42 -8.28 1.08
N ASN A 53 -10.38 -8.60 1.85
CA ASN A 53 -10.45 -9.62 2.90
C ASN A 53 -11.21 -9.15 4.15
N GLU A 54 -11.09 -7.87 4.52
CA GLU A 54 -11.75 -7.28 5.68
C GLU A 54 -13.13 -6.69 5.36
N ALA A 55 -13.50 -6.43 4.09
CA ALA A 55 -14.83 -5.98 3.70
C ALA A 55 -15.92 -6.98 4.11
N VAL A 56 -15.62 -8.28 4.03
CA VAL A 56 -16.53 -9.35 4.48
C VAL A 56 -16.72 -9.32 6.01
N ARG A 57 -15.71 -8.89 6.77
CA ARG A 57 -15.73 -8.87 8.23
C ARG A 57 -16.23 -7.53 8.80
N CYS A 58 -15.88 -6.40 8.19
CA CYS A 58 -16.34 -5.06 8.54
C CYS A 58 -17.78 -4.76 8.06
N SER A 59 -18.24 -5.31 6.93
CA SER A 59 -19.63 -5.11 6.47
C SER A 59 -20.69 -5.74 7.37
N ARG A 60 -20.29 -6.61 8.31
CA ARG A 60 -21.19 -7.14 9.35
C ARG A 60 -21.50 -6.13 10.47
N SER A 61 -20.80 -4.99 10.52
CA SER A 61 -21.06 -3.92 11.48
C SER A 61 -21.51 -2.66 10.75
N SER A 62 -22.82 -2.37 10.79
CA SER A 62 -23.45 -1.25 10.09
C SER A 62 -22.85 0.12 10.42
N ALA A 63 -22.22 0.28 11.59
CA ALA A 63 -21.62 1.54 12.02
C ALA A 63 -20.32 1.91 11.30
N LYS A 64 -19.63 0.94 10.68
CA LYS A 64 -18.29 1.17 10.08
C LYS A 64 -18.29 1.22 8.56
N LYS A 65 -19.44 0.97 7.93
CA LYS A 65 -19.55 0.86 6.47
C LYS A 65 -19.20 2.15 5.74
N ASP A 66 -19.77 3.27 6.16
CA ASP A 66 -19.56 4.57 5.48
C ASP A 66 -18.12 5.09 5.65
N GLN A 67 -17.54 4.90 6.83
CA GLN A 67 -16.14 5.25 7.09
C GLN A 67 -15.18 4.39 6.26
N PHE A 68 -15.51 3.11 6.09
CA PHE A 68 -14.73 2.19 5.28
C PHE A 68 -14.81 2.55 3.78
N ASP A 69 -15.99 2.86 3.27
CA ASP A 69 -16.19 3.33 1.88
C ASP A 69 -15.47 4.66 1.59
N ALA A 70 -15.41 5.57 2.56
CA ALA A 70 -14.66 6.82 2.42
C ALA A 70 -13.15 6.58 2.32
N ILE A 71 -12.59 5.74 3.19
CA ILE A 71 -11.16 5.38 3.18
C ILE A 71 -10.81 4.61 1.90
N LEU A 72 -11.70 3.74 1.43
CA LEU A 72 -11.57 3.05 0.16
C LEU A 72 -11.40 4.05 -1.00
N LYS A 73 -12.32 5.01 -1.14
CA LYS A 73 -12.24 6.01 -2.21
C LYS A 73 -10.91 6.75 -2.21
N GLN A 74 -10.39 7.12 -1.04
CA GLN A 74 -9.08 7.78 -0.92
C GLN A 74 -7.91 6.90 -1.35
N LEU A 75 -7.93 5.62 -0.97
CA LEU A 75 -6.87 4.68 -1.37
C LEU A 75 -6.87 4.43 -2.88
N PHE A 76 -8.05 4.34 -3.49
CA PHE A 76 -8.21 4.09 -4.92
C PHE A 76 -8.10 5.36 -5.79
N SER A 77 -8.34 6.56 -5.25
CA SER A 77 -8.24 7.82 -5.98
C SER A 77 -6.80 8.31 -6.21
N LEU A 78 -5.79 7.63 -5.68
CA LEU A 78 -4.36 7.97 -5.86
C LEU A 78 -3.74 7.37 -7.14
N GLY A 79 -4.57 7.08 -8.14
CA GLY A 79 -4.16 6.55 -9.43
C GLY A 79 -5.03 7.07 -10.57
N SER A 80 -4.87 8.36 -10.90
CA SER A 80 -5.00 8.87 -12.28
C SER A 80 -3.60 9.04 -12.86
#